data_AF-A0A0W1KM86-F1
#
_entry.id   AF-A0A0W1KM86-F1
#
_cell.length_a   1.000
_cell.length_b   1.000
_cell.length_c   1.000
_cell.angle_alpha   90.00
_cell.angle_beta   90.00
_cell.angle_gamma   90.00
#
_symmetry.space_group_name_H-M   'P 1'
#
loop_
_entity.id
_entity.type
_entity.pdbx_description
1 polymer ?
#
loop_
_entity_poly.entity_id
_entity_poly.type
_entity_poly.pdbx_seq_one_letter_code
_entity_poly.pdbx_strand_id
1 'polypeptide(L)'
;MKLKLTVKNKIINASEKMSLLKLIKTQLAKCALNIRKVEIQINDLSSDRHGTLQQCKINILVPGLPSINVNTKGRSMLQAIKRALKSLQHILVNKYQPSQPSS
;
A
#
# COMPACT_ATOMS: atom_id res chain seq x y z
N MET A 1 13.40 6.92 -0.29
CA MET A 1 12.31 5.94 -0.47
C MET A 1 12.21 5.51 -1.94
N LYS A 2 12.34 4.22 -2.24
CA LYS A 2 12.14 3.68 -3.61
C LYS A 2 10.73 3.07 -3.72
N LEU A 3 9.85 3.67 -4.52
CA LEU A 3 8.48 3.22 -4.74
C LEU A 3 8.35 2.51 -6.09
N LYS A 4 7.88 1.27 -6.09
CA LYS A 4 7.59 0.48 -7.29
C LYS A 4 6.12 0.12 -7.31
N LEU A 5 5.37 0.68 -8.26
CA LEU A 5 3.97 0.33 -8.51
C LEU A 5 3.90 -0.64 -9.69
N THR A 6 3.33 -1.81 -9.45
CA THR A 6 3.06 -2.85 -10.44
C THR A 6 1.57 -3.11 -10.46
N VAL A 7 0.96 -3.05 -11.64
CA VAL A 7 -0.45 -3.39 -11.82
C VAL A 7 -0.49 -4.52 -12.84
N LYS A 8 -1.08 -5.64 -12.43
CA LYS A 8 -1.30 -6.81 -13.26
C LYS A 8 -2.75 -6.83 -13.71
N ASN A 9 -2.99 -7.37 -14.90
CA ASN A 9 -4.33 -7.56 -15.47
C ASN A 9 -5.10 -6.28 -15.85
N LYS A 10 -4.46 -5.09 -15.82
CA LYS A 10 -5.10 -3.86 -16.30
C LYS A 10 -4.07 -2.93 -16.93
N ILE A 11 -4.39 -2.41 -18.12
CA ILE A 11 -3.65 -1.32 -18.74
C ILE A 11 -4.01 -0.05 -17.98
N ILE A 12 -2.99 0.60 -17.40
CA ILE A 12 -3.14 1.88 -16.71
C ILE A 12 -2.45 2.95 -17.53
N ASN A 13 -3.19 4.02 -17.84
CA ASN A 13 -2.64 5.18 -18.54
C ASN A 13 -1.64 5.93 -17.65
N ALA A 14 -0.67 6.62 -18.26
CA ALA A 14 0.38 7.33 -17.53
C ALA A 14 -0.18 8.30 -16.47
N SER A 15 -1.26 9.01 -16.79
CA SER A 15 -1.95 9.96 -15.90
C SER A 15 -2.54 9.29 -14.65
N GLU A 16 -3.19 8.12 -14.82
CA GLU A 16 -3.73 7.34 -13.70
C GLU A 16 -2.61 6.80 -12.82
N LYS A 17 -1.55 6.25 -13.43
CA LYS A 17 -0.37 5.76 -12.72
C LYS A 17 0.26 6.87 -11.87
N MET A 18 0.40 8.07 -12.43
CA MET A 18 0.98 9.22 -11.74
C MET A 18 0.09 9.72 -10.59
N SER A 19 -1.22 9.73 -10.80
CA SER A 19 -2.21 10.10 -9.78
C SER A 19 -2.18 9.14 -8.59
N LEU A 20 -2.13 7.83 -8.87
CA LEU A 20 -1.97 6.79 -7.86
C LEU A 20 -0.63 6.94 -7.12
N LEU A 21 0.46 7.16 -7.86
CA LEU A 21 1.78 7.35 -7.28
C LEU A 21 1.81 8.55 -6.32
N LYS A 22 1.17 9.66 -6.70
CA LYS A 22 1.05 10.87 -5.88
C LYS A 22 0.26 10.58 -4.60
N LEU A 23 -0.91 9.94 -4.71
CA LEU A 23 -1.74 9.57 -3.56
C LEU A 23 -0.98 8.66 -2.58
N ILE A 24 -0.30 7.63 -3.11
CA ILE A 24 0.51 6.71 -2.32
C ILE A 24 1.64 7.46 -1.62
N LYS A 25 2.39 8.30 -2.34
CA LYS A 25 3.48 9.11 -1.75
C LYS A 25 2.96 10.02 -0.65
N THR A 26 1.84 10.71 -0.85
CA THR A 26 1.26 11.61 0.17
C THR A 26 0.85 10.86 1.43
N GLN A 27 0.25 9.67 1.30
CA GLN A 27 -0.13 8.87 2.46
C GLN A 27 1.07 8.26 3.17
N LEU A 28 2.06 7.78 2.40
CA LEU A 28 3.28 7.23 2.95
C LEU A 28 4.17 8.30 3.58
N ALA A 29 4.17 9.53 3.08
CA ALA A 29 4.93 10.65 3.64
C ALA A 29 4.63 10.85 5.15
N LYS A 30 3.37 10.62 5.55
CA LYS A 30 2.96 10.66 6.98
C LYS A 30 3.59 9.54 7.83
N CYS A 31 4.03 8.46 7.19
CA CYS A 31 4.64 7.30 7.84
C CYS A 31 6.13 7.13 7.45
N ALA A 32 6.72 8.08 6.71
CA ALA A 32 7.88 7.85 5.85
C ALA A 32 9.25 7.90 6.53
N LEU A 33 9.34 8.14 7.84
CA LEU A 33 10.62 8.43 8.48
C LEU A 33 11.67 7.30 8.28
N ASN A 34 11.25 6.05 8.03
CA ASN A 34 12.18 4.93 7.85
C ASN A 34 11.87 4.01 6.65
N ILE A 35 11.11 4.43 5.64
CA ILE A 35 10.75 3.50 4.55
C ILE A 35 11.82 3.46 3.44
N ARG A 36 12.52 2.31 3.30
CA ARG A 36 13.57 2.10 2.28
C ARG A 36 12.96 1.77 0.92
N LYS A 37 12.05 0.80 0.87
CA LYS A 37 11.41 0.33 -0.36
C LYS A 37 9.91 0.08 -0.14
N VAL A 38 9.10 0.44 -1.11
CA VAL A 38 7.67 0.10 -1.16
C VAL A 38 7.36 -0.53 -2.50
N GLU A 39 6.79 -1.72 -2.46
CA GLU A 39 6.31 -2.44 -3.63
C GLU A 39 4.80 -2.60 -3.51
N ILE A 40 4.08 -2.08 -4.51
CA ILE A 40 2.63 -2.17 -4.56
C ILE A 40 2.27 -3.00 -5.77
N GLN A 41 1.51 -4.06 -5.55
CA GLN A 41 0.99 -4.95 -6.56
C GLN A 41 -0.53 -4.90 -6.54
N ILE A 42 -1.11 -4.61 -7.70
CA ILE A 42 -2.55 -4.62 -7.88
C ILE A 42 -2.90 -5.75 -8.81
N ASN A 43 -3.78 -6.64 -8.36
CA ASN A 43 -4.22 -7.80 -9.11
C ASN A 43 -5.74 -7.79 -9.21
N ASP A 44 -6.24 -8.14 -10.38
CA ASP A 44 -7.64 -8.48 -10.57
C ASP A 44 -7.92 -9.86 -9.97
N LEU A 45 -9.03 -9.98 -9.26
CA LEU A 45 -9.41 -11.17 -8.52
C LEU A 45 -10.88 -11.45 -8.85
N SER A 46 -11.09 -12.32 -9.83
CA SER A 46 -12.39 -12.86 -10.18
C SER A 46 -12.91 -13.71 -9.01
N SER A 47 -14.02 -13.29 -8.43
CA SER A 47 -14.69 -14.00 -7.34
C SER A 47 -16.02 -14.52 -7.85
N ASP A 48 -16.18 -15.83 -7.91
CA ASP A 48 -17.37 -16.54 -8.41
C ASP A 48 -18.69 -15.99 -7.82
N ARG A 49 -18.67 -15.61 -6.53
CA ARG A 49 -19.86 -15.08 -5.82
C ARG A 49 -20.01 -13.55 -5.79
N HIS A 50 -18.97 -12.78 -6.11
CA HIS A 50 -18.94 -11.32 -5.86
C HIS A 50 -18.49 -10.49 -7.07
N GLY A 51 -18.37 -11.12 -8.24
CA GLY A 51 -17.84 -10.50 -9.45
C GLY A 51 -16.35 -10.19 -9.34
N THR A 52 -15.88 -9.23 -10.12
CA THR A 52 -14.47 -8.86 -10.18
C THR A 52 -14.08 -7.94 -9.02
N LEU A 53 -13.15 -8.38 -8.18
CA LEU A 53 -12.56 -7.58 -7.11
C LEU A 53 -11.12 -7.18 -7.46
N GLN A 54 -10.68 -6.07 -6.89
CA GLN A 54 -9.30 -5.62 -6.99
C GLN A 54 -8.58 -5.94 -5.69
N GLN A 55 -7.49 -6.68 -5.78
CA GLN A 55 -6.61 -6.98 -4.66
C GLN A 55 -5.37 -6.10 -4.72
N CYS A 56 -5.10 -5.38 -3.63
CA CYS A 56 -3.90 -4.58 -3.45
C CYS A 56 -3.00 -5.23 -2.40
N LYS A 57 -1.79 -5.60 -2.82
CA LYS A 57 -0.70 -6.09 -1.97
C LYS A 57 0.37 -5.02 -1.86
N ILE A 58 0.70 -4.62 -0.64
CA ILE A 58 1.78 -3.66 -0.34
C ILE A 58 2.84 -4.38 0.47
N ASN A 59 4.08 -4.38 -0.03
CA ASN A 59 5.24 -4.88 0.68
C ASN A 59 6.17 -3.70 0.98
N ILE A 60 6.51 -3.54 2.25
CA ILE A 60 7.37 -2.45 2.73
C ILE A 60 8.62 -3.02 3.35
N LEU A 61 9.75 -2.46 2.94
CA LEU A 61 11.04 -2.69 3.55
C LEU A 61 11.43 -1.47 4.38
N VAL A 62 11.59 -1.70 5.67
CA VAL A 62 12.09 -0.74 6.66
C VAL A 62 13.47 -1.24 7.10
N PRO A 63 14.52 -0.41 7.11
CA PRO A 63 15.85 -0.83 7.56
C PRO A 63 15.80 -1.18 9.04
N GLY A 64 16.47 -2.27 9.43
CA GLY A 64 16.51 -2.76 10.81
C GLY A 64 15.25 -3.50 11.26
N LEU A 65 14.26 -3.71 10.38
CA LEU A 65 12.96 -4.27 10.74
C LEU A 65 12.48 -5.30 9.70
N PRO A 66 11.64 -6.27 10.10
CA PRO A 66 11.07 -7.24 9.17
C PRO A 66 10.18 -6.56 8.14
N SER A 67 10.13 -7.13 6.94
CA SER A 67 9.28 -6.63 5.86
C SER A 67 7.81 -6.72 6.23
N ILE A 68 7.06 -5.63 6.03
CA ILE A 68 5.62 -5.58 6.30
C ILE A 68 4.88 -5.91 5.01
N ASN A 69 3.99 -6.89 5.06
CA ASN A 69 3.15 -7.26 3.94
C ASN A 69 1.68 -7.00 4.30
N VAL A 70 1.00 -6.20 3.48
CA VAL A 70 -0.42 -5.85 3.64
C VAL A 70 -1.17 -6.35 2.41
N ASN A 71 -2.21 -7.13 2.61
CA ASN A 71 -3.08 -7.60 1.54
C ASN A 71 -4.52 -7.15 1.81
N THR A 72 -5.11 -6.39 0.87
CA THR A 72 -6.49 -5.94 0.99
C THR A 72 -7.24 -6.12 -0.32
N LYS A 73 -8.57 -6.22 -0.23
CA LYS A 73 -9.47 -6.34 -1.37
C LYS A 73 -10.45 -5.16 -1.38
N GLY A 74 -10.83 -4.73 -2.57
CA GLY A 74 -11.83 -3.69 -2.78
C GLY A 74 -12.59 -3.92 -4.08
N ARG A 75 -13.78 -3.31 -4.20
CA ARG A 75 -14.57 -3.36 -5.44
C ARG A 75 -13.92 -2.58 -6.58
N SER A 76 -13.00 -1.68 -6.26
CA SER A 76 -12.26 -0.89 -7.24
C SER A 76 -10.81 -0.74 -6.79
N MET A 77 -9.93 -0.47 -7.75
CA MET A 77 -8.50 -0.30 -7.53
C MET A 77 -8.20 0.76 -6.47
N LEU A 78 -8.83 1.94 -6.61
CA LEU A 78 -8.68 3.04 -5.66
C LEU A 78 -9.12 2.63 -4.23
N GLN A 79 -10.20 1.86 -4.13
CA GLN A 79 -10.71 1.40 -2.83
C GLN A 79 -9.74 0.41 -2.19
N ALA A 80 -9.20 -0.54 -2.97
CA ALA A 80 -8.20 -1.49 -2.49
C ALA A 80 -6.92 -0.77 -2.04
N ILE A 81 -6.43 0.20 -2.81
CA ILE A 81 -5.25 1.01 -2.45
C ILE A 81 -5.50 1.81 -1.17
N LYS A 82 -6.62 2.54 -1.08
CA LYS A 82 -6.95 3.33 0.12
C LYS A 82 -7.03 2.45 1.37
N ARG A 83 -7.64 1.27 1.27
CA ARG A 83 -7.72 0.29 2.36
C ARG A 83 -6.33 -0.22 2.75
N ALA A 84 -5.52 -0.62 1.77
CA ALA A 84 -4.16 -1.08 2.01
C ALA A 84 -3.29 -0.02 2.71
N LEU A 85 -3.36 1.24 2.25
CA LEU A 85 -2.63 2.36 2.86
C LEU A 85 -3.10 2.65 4.29
N LYS A 86 -4.41 2.59 4.55
CA LYS A 86 -4.96 2.76 5.90
C LYS A 86 -4.53 1.63 6.84
N SER A 87 -4.62 0.38 6.39
CA SER A 87 -4.13 -0.79 7.16
C SER A 87 -2.64 -0.68 7.43
N LEU A 88 -1.86 -0.27 6.44
CA LEU A 88 -0.43 -0.04 6.59
C LEU A 88 -0.13 1.06 7.62
N GLN A 89 -0.81 2.20 7.53
CA GLN A 89 -0.64 3.29 8.49
C GLN A 89 -0.94 2.80 9.91
N HIS A 90 -2.01 2.02 10.09
CA HIS A 90 -2.35 1.45 11.38
C HIS A 90 -1.27 0.49 11.90
N ILE A 91 -0.72 -0.37 11.04
CA ILE A 91 0.39 -1.26 11.39
C ILE A 91 1.63 -0.44 11.75
N LEU A 92 1.96 0.59 10.97
CA LEU A 92 3.10 1.45 11.24
C LEU A 92 2.96 2.21 12.57
N VAL A 93 1.80 2.76 12.87
CA VAL A 93 1.56 3.42 14.17
C VAL A 93 1.60 2.40 15.31
N ASN A 94 0.94 1.24 15.17
CA ASN A 94 0.81 0.28 16.27
C ASN A 94 2.08 -0.55 16.54
N LYS A 95 2.84 -0.88 15.49
CA LYS A 95 4.06 -1.69 15.59
C LYS A 95 5.34 -0.85 15.62
N TYR A 96 5.27 0.41 15.19
CA TYR A 96 6.44 1.27 14.97
C TYR A 96 6.24 2.69 15.50
N GLN A 97 5.32 2.93 16.44
CA GLN A 97 5.44 4.10 17.30
C GLN A 97 6.87 4.10 17.87
N PRO A 98 7.67 5.17 17.67
CA PRO A 98 8.81 5.37 18.54
C PRO A 98 8.21 5.42 19.94
N SER A 99 8.63 4.51 20.80
CA SER A 99 8.31 4.50 22.22
C SER A 99 8.21 5.95 22.70
N GLN A 100 6.99 6.39 23.03
CA GLN A 100 6.85 7.61 23.83
C GLN A 100 7.75 7.40 25.05
N PRO A 101 8.63 8.36 25.40
CA PRO A 101 9.33 8.27 26.67
C PRO A 101 8.25 8.19 27.74
N SER A 102 8.27 7.09 28.50
CA SER A 102 7.49 6.99 29.72
C SER A 102 7.94 8.15 30.61
N SER A 103 7.05 9.13 30.81
CA SER A 103 7.20 10.15 31.84
C SER A 103 7.08 9.51 33.22
#